data_AF-A0A955F1G6-F1
#
_entry.id   AF-A0A955F1G6-F1
#
_cell.length_a   1.000
_cell.length_b   1.000
_cell.length_c   1.000
_cell.angle_alpha   90.00
_cell.angle_beta   90.00
_cell.angle_gamma   90.00
#
_symmetry.space_group_name_H-M   'P 1'
#
loop_
_entity.id
_entity.type
_entity.pdbx_description
1 polymer ?
#
loop_
_entity_poly.entity_id
_entity_poly.type
_entity_poly.pdbx_seq_one_letter_code
_entity_poly.pdbx_strand_id
1 'polypeptide(L)' 'MIDLGLPHIYSGKVRDIYDAGDGRWVMVASDRISAFDVVM' A
#
# COMPACT_ATOMS: atom_id res chain seq x y z
N MET A 1 -10.86 0.93 3.51
CA MET A 1 -9.84 1.59 2.66
C MET A 1 -9.44 2.85 3.41
N ILE A 2 -8.17 2.99 3.80
CA ILE A 2 -7.71 4.20 4.49
C ILE A 2 -7.70 5.32 3.46
N ASP A 3 -8.49 6.35 3.68
CA ASP A 3 -8.41 7.57 2.88
C ASP A 3 -7.34 8.48 3.49
N LEU A 4 -6.16 8.48 2.86
CA LEU A 4 -5.02 9.31 3.27
C LEU A 4 -5.04 10.70 2.60
N GLY A 5 -5.97 10.96 1.67
CA GLY A 5 -5.91 12.15 0.81
C GLY A 5 -4.67 12.22 -0.08
N LEU A 6 -3.92 11.12 -0.22
CA LEU A 6 -2.72 11.02 -1.05
C LEU A 6 -2.99 10.21 -2.32
N PRO A 7 -2.36 10.54 -3.47
CA PRO A 7 -2.47 9.73 -4.68
C PRO A 7 -1.99 8.29 -4.43
N HIS A 8 -2.85 7.31 -4.71
CA HIS A 8 -2.49 5.91 -4.66
C HIS A 8 -1.63 5.53 -5.87
N ILE A 9 -0.50 4.89 -5.63
CA ILE A 9 0.47 4.53 -6.66
C ILE A 9 0.43 3.04 -6.96
N TYR A 10 0.43 2.20 -5.92
CA TYR A 10 0.54 0.76 -6.10
C TYR A 10 -0.01 -0.03 -4.90
N SER A 11 -0.75 -1.10 -5.20
CA SER A 11 -1.16 -2.10 -4.23
C SER A 11 -0.38 -3.39 -4.45
N GLY A 12 0.47 -3.73 -3.48
CA GLY A 12 1.09 -5.04 -3.38
C GLY A 12 0.21 -6.03 -2.63
N LYS A 13 0.75 -7.23 -2.37
CA LYS A 13 0.04 -8.28 -1.63
C LYS A 13 -0.37 -7.87 -0.22
N VAL A 14 0.54 -7.19 0.47
CA VAL A 14 0.40 -6.86 1.91
C VAL A 14 0.67 -5.38 2.22
N ARG A 15 0.96 -4.58 1.20
CA ARG A 15 1.35 -3.16 1.34
C ARG A 15 0.74 -2.31 0.24
N ASP A 16 0.40 -1.08 0.58
CA ASP A 16 0.00 -0.06 -0.37
C ASP A 16 1.01 1.10 -0.36
N ILE A 17 1.21 1.72 -1.50
CA ILE A 17 2.15 2.84 -1.71
C ILE A 17 1.36 4.05 -2.18
N TYR A 18 1.60 5.19 -1.52
CA TYR A 18 1.01 6.48 -1.84
C TYR A 18 2.12 7.51 -2.07
N ASP A 19 1.88 8.45 -2.98
CA ASP A 19 2.79 9.57 -3.25
C ASP A 19 2.59 10.67 -2.20
N ALA A 20 3.66 11.08 -1.53
CA ALA A 20 3.65 12.16 -0.55
C ALA A 20 4.30 13.44 -1.09
N GLY A 21 4.67 13.47 -2.37
CA GLY A 21 5.36 14.59 -3.00
C GLY A 21 6.85 14.65 -2.68
N ASP A 22 7.56 15.52 -3.40
CA ASP A 22 9.01 15.76 -3.24
C ASP A 22 9.87 14.49 -3.35
N GLY A 23 9.45 13.53 -4.19
CA GLY A 23 10.13 12.25 -4.34
C GLY A 23 10.05 11.34 -3.11
N ARG A 24 9.12 11.60 -2.19
CA ARG A 24 8.88 10.78 -0.98
C ARG A 24 7.60 9.98 -1.11
N TRP A 25 7.60 8.78 -0.55
CA TRP A 25 6.45 7.88 -0.55
C TRP A 25 6.02 7.51 0.86
N VAL A 26 4.72 7.27 1.02
CA VAL A 26 4.15 6.63 2.20
C VAL A 26 3.88 5.17 1.87
N MET A 27 4.39 4.28 2.73
CA MET A 27 4.19 2.85 2.62
C MET A 27 3.32 2.37 3.79
N VAL A 28 2.14 1.87 3.48
CA VAL A 28 1.19 1.36 4.47
C VAL A 28 1.29 -0.16 4.50
N ALA A 29 1.76 -0.72 5.62
CA ALA A 29 1.62 -2.15 5.87
C ALA A 29 0.16 -2.43 6.26
N SER A 30 -0.51 -3.25 5.45
CA SER A 30 -1.88 -3.69 5.75
C SER A 30 -1.86 -4.98 6.56
N ASP A 31 -2.99 -5.33 7.14
CA ASP A 31 -3.19 -6.61 7.83
C ASP A 31 -3.38 -7.79 6.85
N ARG A 32 -3.34 -7.53 5.53
CA ARG A 32 -3.35 -8.61 4.52
C ARG A 32 -2.14 -9.50 4.72
N ILE A 33 -2.37 -10.79 4.56
CA ILE A 33 -1.35 -11.83 4.65
C ILE A 33 -1.39 -12.66 3.36
N SER A 34 -0.23 -13.19 2.94
CA SER A 34 -0.17 -14.03 1.75
C SER A 34 0.54 -15.35 2.02
N ALA A 35 0.00 -16.45 1.50
CA ALA A 35 0.59 -17.77 1.51
C ALA A 35 0.39 -18.45 0.16
N PHE A 36 1.36 -19.24 -0.30
CA PHE A 36 1.31 -19.92 -1.61
C PHE A 36 0.94 -19.01 -2.78
N ASP A 37 1.52 -17.81 -2.79
CA ASP A 37 1.31 -16.76 -3.79
C ASP A 37 -0.08 -16.09 -3.79
N VAL A 38 -0.98 -16.47 -2.88
CA VAL A 38 -2.36 -15.93 -2.77
C VAL A 38 -2.51 -15.05 -1.53
N VAL A 39 -3.28 -13.97 -1.63
CA VAL A 39 -3.65 -13.07 -0.51
C VAL A 39 -4.90 -13.61 0.19
N MET A 40 -4.93 -13.56 1.52
CA MET A 40 -6.04 -14.03 2.37
C MET A 40 -6.85 -12.87 2.95
#